data_AF-A0A7X5D338-F1
#
_entry.id   AF-A0A7X5D338-F1
#
_cell.length_a   1.000
_cell.length_b   1.000
_cell.length_c   1.000
_cell.angle_alpha   90.00
_cell.angle_beta   90.00
_cell.angle_gamma   90.00
#
_symmetry.space_group_name_H-M   'P 1'
#
loop_
_entity.id
_entity.type
_entity.pdbx_description
1 polymer ?
#
loop_
_entity_poly.entity_id
_entity_poly.type
_entity_poly.pdbx_seq_one_letter_code
_entity_poly.pdbx_strand_id
1 'polypeptide(L)'
;MVIMKKKLAKALEFTAVLAGLICGALVGRNIGVESILRGKEEPVTLAMTESGLPEDYIGMPAADDIPRIEDAAAWEDTWQTSYVTIEPEAIIGTGIGPRHPWVDPYIRRRRGGQKKRAEVTRTALDILDEYSEYFLLKLPDQSYILAQIPVDDAKKLKAGKEITLPIGRKTAVHRQVLANISDLCEEYNVNTEGVFYCINDKWNESHNFMVLLIRIGIMFLITIVMGTILIVIIDKIFKIDD
;
A
#
# COMPACT_ATOMS: atom_id res chain seq x y z
N MET A 1 -7.75 22.43 -46.18
CA MET A 1 -8.08 21.08 -45.65
C MET A 1 -6.87 20.35 -45.07
N VAL A 2 -5.73 20.27 -45.77
CA VAL A 2 -4.50 19.59 -45.30
C VAL A 2 -3.92 20.21 -44.01
N ILE A 3 -3.84 21.53 -43.91
CA ILE A 3 -3.32 22.23 -42.71
C ILE A 3 -4.18 21.94 -41.46
N MET A 4 -5.50 21.83 -41.63
CA MET A 4 -6.42 21.53 -40.54
C MET A 4 -6.29 20.09 -40.05
N LYS A 5 -6.05 19.13 -40.96
CA LYS A 5 -5.74 17.73 -40.62
C LYS A 5 -4.42 17.62 -39.83
N LYS A 6 -3.36 18.31 -40.27
CA LYS A 6 -2.07 18.31 -39.56
C LYS A 6 -2.16 18.93 -38.16
N LYS A 7 -2.93 20.00 -37.98
CA LYS A 7 -3.17 20.60 -36.65
C LYS A 7 -3.96 19.66 -35.73
N LEU A 8 -4.97 18.99 -36.26
CA LEU A 8 -5.79 18.05 -35.51
C LEU A 8 -4.98 16.81 -35.07
N ALA A 9 -4.14 16.28 -35.94
CA ALA A 9 -3.24 15.17 -35.61
C ALA A 9 -2.29 15.50 -34.47
N LYS A 10 -1.61 16.65 -34.53
CA LYS A 10 -0.73 17.10 -33.43
C LYS A 10 -1.46 17.29 -32.11
N ALA A 11 -2.71 17.75 -32.14
CA ALA A 11 -3.53 17.85 -30.93
C ALA A 11 -3.87 16.45 -30.35
N LEU A 12 -4.14 15.48 -31.22
CA LEU A 12 -4.39 14.09 -30.82
C LEU A 12 -3.13 13.40 -30.31
N GLU A 13 -1.96 13.60 -30.94
CA GLU A 13 -0.67 13.11 -30.45
C GLU A 13 -0.36 13.65 -29.06
N PHE A 14 -0.60 14.94 -28.83
CA PHE A 14 -0.45 15.55 -27.52
C PHE A 14 -1.40 14.91 -26.48
N THR A 15 -2.65 14.67 -26.87
CA THR A 15 -3.64 13.99 -26.02
C THR A 15 -3.25 12.54 -25.74
N ALA A 16 -2.64 11.85 -26.71
CA ALA A 16 -2.14 10.49 -26.55
C ALA A 16 -0.99 10.41 -25.55
N VAL A 17 -0.06 11.38 -25.55
CA VAL A 17 1.01 11.46 -24.54
C VAL A 17 0.42 11.69 -23.14
N LEU A 18 -0.58 12.58 -23.01
CA LEU A 18 -1.26 12.79 -21.73
C LEU A 18 -1.97 11.53 -21.24
N ALA A 19 -2.66 10.81 -22.13
CA ALA A 19 -3.29 9.53 -21.81
C ALA A 19 -2.25 8.49 -21.37
N GLY A 20 -1.12 8.40 -22.09
CA GLY A 20 0.00 7.53 -21.72
C GLY A 20 0.57 7.84 -20.34
N LEU A 21 0.72 9.13 -20.00
CA LEU A 21 1.20 9.58 -18.69
C LEU A 21 0.21 9.22 -17.57
N ILE A 22 -1.09 9.40 -17.81
CA ILE A 22 -2.15 9.01 -16.85
C ILE A 22 -2.11 7.49 -16.63
N CYS A 23 -2.07 6.70 -17.70
CA CYS A 23 -1.96 5.23 -17.62
C CYS A 23 -0.69 4.82 -16.86
N GLY A 24 0.46 5.40 -17.18
CA GLY A 24 1.72 5.13 -16.49
C GLY A 24 1.65 5.45 -15.00
N ALA A 25 1.03 6.58 -14.64
CA ALA A 25 0.87 6.96 -13.24
C ALA A 25 -0.07 6.01 -12.48
N LEU A 26 -1.19 5.60 -13.10
CA LEU A 26 -2.12 4.63 -12.52
C LEU A 26 -1.47 3.27 -12.28
N VAL A 27 -0.73 2.75 -13.27
CA VAL A 27 -0.05 1.46 -13.12
C VAL A 27 1.10 1.56 -12.12
N GLY A 28 1.92 2.61 -12.18
CA GLY A 28 3.04 2.82 -11.25
C GLY A 28 2.59 2.94 -9.78
N ARG A 29 1.41 3.53 -9.53
CA ARG A 29 0.80 3.57 -8.18
C ARG A 29 0.24 2.21 -7.74
N ASN A 30 -0.29 1.44 -8.68
CA ASN A 30 -1.01 0.20 -8.36
C ASN A 30 -0.11 -1.04 -8.34
N ILE A 31 1.09 -0.98 -8.91
CA ILE A 31 1.98 -2.14 -8.96
C ILE A 31 2.62 -2.44 -7.59
N GLY A 32 2.54 -3.71 -7.19
CA GLY A 32 3.11 -4.23 -5.95
C GLY A 32 4.60 -4.51 -6.03
N VAL A 33 5.41 -3.44 -6.08
CA VAL A 33 6.87 -3.57 -6.19
C VAL A 33 7.47 -4.33 -5.02
N GLU A 34 6.96 -4.10 -3.80
CA GLU A 34 7.38 -4.87 -2.62
C GLU A 34 7.15 -6.37 -2.84
N SER A 35 5.91 -6.76 -3.20
CA SER A 35 5.60 -8.16 -3.47
C SER A 35 6.46 -8.77 -4.59
N ILE A 36 6.83 -7.99 -5.61
CA ILE A 36 7.70 -8.44 -6.70
C ILE A 36 9.14 -8.66 -6.21
N LEU A 37 9.69 -7.73 -5.44
CA LEU A 37 11.08 -7.76 -4.98
C LEU A 37 11.31 -8.79 -3.88
N ARG A 38 10.35 -8.95 -2.96
CA ARG A 38 10.40 -9.96 -1.91
C ARG A 38 10.26 -11.37 -2.49
N GLY A 39 9.53 -11.52 -3.59
CA GLY A 39 9.40 -12.79 -4.28
C GLY A 39 8.75 -13.86 -3.38
N LYS A 40 9.27 -15.09 -3.44
CA LYS A 40 8.79 -16.21 -2.61
C LYS A 40 9.73 -16.39 -1.43
N GLU A 41 9.59 -15.54 -0.43
CA GLU A 41 10.25 -15.76 0.87
C GLU A 41 9.72 -17.05 1.51
N GLU A 42 10.60 -17.75 2.23
CA GLU A 42 10.21 -18.92 2.99
C GLU A 42 9.31 -18.50 4.17
N PRO A 43 8.18 -19.20 4.39
CA PRO A 43 7.33 -18.94 5.54
C PRO A 43 8.07 -19.13 6.85
N VAL A 44 7.87 -18.19 7.77
CA VAL A 44 8.45 -18.22 9.11
C VAL A 44 7.58 -19.11 10.00
N THR A 45 8.23 -20.08 10.63
CA THR A 45 7.60 -21.03 11.57
C THR A 45 7.65 -20.52 13.00
N LEU A 46 6.79 -21.06 13.87
CA LEU A 46 6.76 -20.70 15.28
C LEU A 46 8.12 -20.94 15.95
N ALA A 47 8.79 -22.05 15.63
CA ALA A 47 10.12 -22.38 16.17
C ALA A 47 11.20 -21.32 15.84
N MET A 48 11.11 -20.65 14.68
CA MET A 48 12.02 -19.56 14.34
C MET A 48 11.80 -18.35 15.26
N THR A 49 10.53 -18.06 15.59
CA THR A 49 10.15 -16.91 16.42
C THR A 49 10.55 -17.03 17.89
N GLU A 50 10.75 -18.25 18.41
CA GLU A 50 11.16 -18.49 19.80
C GLU A 50 12.57 -17.97 20.12
N SER A 51 13.43 -17.89 19.10
CA SER A 51 14.85 -17.53 19.26
C SER A 51 15.23 -16.15 18.71
N GLY A 52 14.34 -15.53 17.93
CA GLY A 52 14.60 -14.24 17.28
C GLY A 52 13.79 -13.09 17.86
N LEU A 53 14.17 -11.86 17.46
CA LEU A 53 13.48 -10.65 17.89
C LEU A 53 12.20 -10.44 17.06
N PRO A 54 11.12 -9.90 17.65
CA PRO A 54 9.87 -9.65 16.92
C PRO A 54 10.04 -8.90 15.61
N GLU A 55 10.88 -7.88 15.63
CA GLU A 55 11.17 -6.98 14.51
C GLU A 55 11.80 -7.69 13.30
N ASP A 56 12.36 -8.89 13.48
CA ASP A 56 12.97 -9.67 12.41
C ASP A 56 11.93 -10.46 11.59
N TYR A 57 10.75 -10.70 12.15
CA TYR A 57 9.73 -11.55 11.54
C TYR A 57 8.42 -10.83 11.19
N ILE A 58 8.17 -9.64 11.73
CA ILE A 58 6.97 -8.88 11.36
C ILE A 58 6.97 -8.57 9.86
N GLY A 59 5.84 -8.87 9.23
CA GLY A 59 5.62 -8.70 7.80
C GLY A 59 6.20 -9.80 6.94
N MET A 60 6.83 -10.83 7.50
CA MET A 60 7.25 -12.05 6.79
C MET A 60 6.05 -13.00 6.58
N PRO A 61 6.08 -13.87 5.54
CA PRO A 61 5.01 -14.86 5.34
C PRO A 61 4.87 -15.78 6.55
N ALA A 62 3.64 -16.04 7.00
CA ALA A 62 3.36 -16.93 8.12
C ALA A 62 3.29 -18.39 7.65
N ALA A 63 3.94 -19.31 8.37
CA ALA A 63 3.72 -20.74 8.21
C ALA A 63 2.45 -21.20 8.94
N ASP A 64 2.03 -22.44 8.70
CA ASP A 64 0.78 -22.99 9.23
C ASP A 64 0.75 -23.14 10.76
N ASP A 65 1.91 -23.18 11.42
CA ASP A 65 2.06 -23.31 12.86
C ASP A 65 2.02 -21.96 13.60
N ILE A 66 1.99 -20.82 12.90
CA ILE A 66 1.78 -19.50 13.49
C ILE A 66 0.31 -19.38 13.95
N PRO A 67 0.05 -18.96 15.20
CA PRO A 67 -1.32 -18.78 15.70
C PRO A 67 -2.17 -17.87 14.80
N ARG A 68 -3.37 -18.35 14.46
CA ARG A 68 -4.35 -17.65 13.63
C ARG A 68 -5.42 -17.02 14.52
N ILE A 69 -5.65 -15.73 14.33
CA ILE A 69 -6.72 -15.01 15.04
C ILE A 69 -8.00 -15.13 14.21
N GLU A 70 -8.98 -15.85 14.75
CA GLU A 70 -10.27 -16.11 14.10
C GLU A 70 -11.43 -15.32 14.73
N ASP A 71 -11.22 -14.80 15.93
CA ASP A 71 -12.25 -14.10 16.70
C ASP A 71 -11.70 -12.93 17.53
N ALA A 72 -12.61 -12.06 17.98
CA ALA A 72 -12.25 -10.89 18.78
C ALA A 72 -11.67 -11.25 20.15
N ALA A 73 -12.09 -12.37 20.76
CA ALA A 73 -11.60 -12.76 22.09
C ALA A 73 -10.11 -13.16 22.02
N ALA A 74 -9.74 -13.96 21.01
CA ALA A 74 -8.36 -14.31 20.72
C ALA A 74 -7.51 -13.07 20.40
N TRP A 75 -8.08 -12.08 19.71
CA TRP A 75 -7.41 -10.80 19.48
C TRP A 75 -7.16 -10.01 20.78
N GLU A 76 -8.12 -10.02 21.71
CA GLU A 76 -7.94 -9.36 22.99
C GLU A 76 -6.87 -10.00 23.85
N ASP A 77 -6.86 -11.33 23.88
CA ASP A 77 -5.89 -12.12 24.62
C ASP A 77 -4.48 -12.09 23.98
N THR A 78 -4.33 -11.53 22.78
CA THR A 78 -3.04 -11.40 22.09
C THR A 78 -2.16 -10.34 22.75
N TRP A 79 -0.90 -10.70 23.04
CA TRP A 79 0.07 -9.80 23.64
C TRP A 79 0.91 -9.11 22.55
N GLN A 80 1.55 -7.99 22.90
CA GLN A 80 2.42 -7.25 21.96
C GLN A 80 3.66 -8.06 21.52
N THR A 81 4.05 -9.05 22.32
CA THR A 81 5.16 -9.97 22.05
C THR A 81 4.73 -11.20 21.25
N SER A 82 3.43 -11.41 21.04
CA SER A 82 2.90 -12.55 20.29
C SER A 82 3.10 -12.36 18.80
N TYR A 83 3.43 -13.47 18.13
CA TYR A 83 3.46 -13.58 16.68
C TYR A 83 2.17 -14.24 16.24
N VAL A 84 1.36 -13.51 15.47
CA VAL A 84 0.06 -14.02 15.03
C VAL A 84 -0.18 -13.67 13.57
N THR A 85 -1.05 -14.42 12.91
CA THR A 85 -1.54 -14.12 11.57
C THR A 85 -3.07 -14.13 11.55
N ILE A 86 -3.66 -13.63 10.47
CA ILE A 86 -5.09 -13.45 10.30
C ILE A 86 -5.46 -13.82 8.87
N GLU A 87 -6.58 -14.52 8.71
CA GLU A 87 -7.26 -14.73 7.43
C GLU A 87 -8.58 -13.96 7.45
N PRO A 88 -8.57 -12.67 7.07
CA PRO A 88 -9.77 -11.86 7.16
C PRO A 88 -10.73 -12.16 6.01
N GLU A 89 -12.04 -12.14 6.29
CA GLU A 89 -13.09 -12.32 5.29
C GLU A 89 -13.29 -11.07 4.42
N ALA A 90 -13.12 -9.89 5.03
CA ALA A 90 -13.36 -8.62 4.39
C ALA A 90 -12.50 -7.50 4.98
N ILE A 91 -12.41 -6.39 4.24
CA ILE A 91 -11.62 -5.22 4.62
C ILE A 91 -12.42 -3.94 4.36
N ILE A 92 -12.39 -3.02 5.31
CA ILE A 92 -12.96 -1.68 5.18
C ILE A 92 -11.84 -0.66 5.36
N GLY A 93 -11.69 0.24 4.38
CA GLY A 93 -10.70 1.31 4.43
C GLY A 93 -11.20 2.51 5.22
N THR A 94 -10.40 3.00 6.16
CA THR A 94 -10.71 4.24 6.90
C THR A 94 -10.36 5.50 6.10
N GLY A 95 -9.48 5.37 5.09
CA GLY A 95 -8.91 6.49 4.35
C GLY A 95 -7.95 7.38 5.16
N ILE A 96 -7.64 7.01 6.40
CA ILE A 96 -6.76 7.75 7.31
C ILE A 96 -5.59 6.85 7.69
N GLY A 97 -4.38 7.42 7.70
CA GLY A 97 -3.17 6.68 8.01
C GLY A 97 -2.12 7.51 8.73
N PRO A 98 -1.39 6.95 9.71
CA PRO A 98 -0.22 7.61 10.24
C PRO A 98 0.96 7.41 9.29
N ARG A 99 1.92 8.30 9.42
CA ARG A 99 3.17 8.24 8.68
C ARG A 99 3.92 6.96 9.05
N HIS A 100 4.50 6.29 8.06
CA HIS A 100 5.34 5.13 8.30
C HIS A 100 6.54 5.45 9.22
N PRO A 101 6.96 4.52 10.09
CA PRO A 101 8.08 4.72 11.01
C PRO A 101 9.40 5.10 10.32
N TRP A 102 9.69 4.51 9.16
CA TRP A 102 10.93 4.71 8.40
C TRP A 102 10.96 6.00 7.54
N VAL A 103 9.86 6.75 7.48
CA VAL A 103 9.83 8.03 6.75
C VAL A 103 10.41 9.13 7.64
N ASP A 104 11.20 10.06 7.10
CA ASP A 104 11.71 11.19 7.90
C ASP A 104 10.55 12.14 8.30
N PRO A 105 10.35 12.45 9.59
CA PRO A 105 9.35 13.44 10.03
C PRO A 105 9.59 14.85 9.48
N TYR A 106 10.77 15.15 8.95
CA TYR A 106 11.15 16.47 8.45
C TYR A 106 11.56 16.44 6.98
N ILE A 107 11.16 17.49 6.26
CA ILE A 107 11.61 17.76 4.89
C ILE A 107 12.50 18.99 4.89
N ARG A 108 13.66 18.89 4.25
CA ARG A 108 14.54 20.04 4.01
C ARG A 108 13.95 20.94 2.92
N ARG A 109 13.84 22.25 3.19
CA ARG A 109 13.43 23.23 2.19
C ARG A 109 14.61 23.65 1.32
N ARG A 110 14.33 23.89 0.03
CA ARG A 110 15.33 24.33 -0.96
C ARG A 110 16.02 25.66 -0.61
N ARG A 111 15.37 26.52 0.18
CA ARG A 111 15.91 27.82 0.65
C ARG A 111 16.40 27.82 2.11
N GLY A 112 16.64 26.63 2.68
CA GLY A 112 17.01 26.47 4.10
C GLY A 112 15.81 26.25 5.02
N GLY A 113 16.04 25.55 6.13
CA GLY A 113 15.03 25.19 7.14
C GLY A 113 14.39 23.81 6.94
N GLN A 114 13.74 23.33 8.00
CA GLN A 114 12.99 22.07 8.00
C GLN A 114 11.48 22.34 8.13
N LYS A 115 10.66 21.58 7.41
CA LYS A 115 9.22 21.53 7.59
C LYS A 115 8.86 20.17 8.18
N LYS A 116 8.12 20.16 9.30
CA LYS A 116 7.56 18.91 9.85
C LYS A 116 6.47 18.39 8.91
N ARG A 117 6.52 17.11 8.56
CA ARG A 117 5.46 16.37 7.87
C ARG A 117 4.27 16.19 8.82
N ALA A 118 3.08 15.96 8.25
CA ALA A 118 1.94 15.58 9.07
C ALA A 118 2.21 14.22 9.73
N GLU A 119 1.70 14.00 10.94
CA GLU A 119 1.77 12.69 11.58
C GLU A 119 0.70 11.75 11.04
N VAL A 120 -0.45 12.32 10.66
CA VAL A 120 -1.60 11.61 10.09
C VAL A 120 -2.08 12.37 8.85
N THR A 121 -2.50 11.64 7.82
CA THR A 121 -3.08 12.23 6.61
C THR A 121 -4.19 11.36 6.02
N ARG A 122 -4.89 11.90 5.03
CA ARG A 122 -5.77 11.12 4.15
C ARG A 122 -4.93 10.36 3.14
N THR A 123 -4.98 9.03 3.16
CA THR A 123 -4.17 8.15 2.30
C THR A 123 -4.46 8.33 0.81
N ALA A 124 -5.67 8.78 0.47
CA ALA A 124 -6.03 9.14 -0.91
C ALA A 124 -5.11 10.21 -1.52
N LEU A 125 -4.63 11.16 -0.70
CA LEU A 125 -3.75 12.26 -1.10
C LEU A 125 -2.27 11.91 -0.98
N ASP A 126 -1.94 10.73 -0.46
CA ASP A 126 -0.57 10.26 -0.34
C ASP A 126 -0.11 9.63 -1.66
N ILE A 127 0.66 10.41 -2.41
CA ILE A 127 1.21 10.00 -3.71
C ILE A 127 2.52 9.23 -3.53
N LEU A 128 3.22 9.46 -2.42
CA LEU A 128 4.57 8.93 -2.19
C LEU A 128 4.57 7.67 -1.32
N ASP A 129 3.40 7.21 -0.86
CA ASP A 129 3.26 5.99 -0.05
C ASP A 129 4.06 6.13 1.26
N GLU A 130 3.91 7.30 1.88
CA GLU A 130 4.57 7.68 3.13
C GLU A 130 3.70 7.37 4.37
N TYR A 131 2.43 7.02 4.18
CA TYR A 131 1.45 6.81 5.24
C TYR A 131 0.71 5.48 5.05
N SER A 132 0.60 4.70 6.13
CA SER A 132 -0.15 3.43 6.13
C SER A 132 -1.60 3.67 6.49
N GLU A 133 -2.55 3.31 5.63
CA GLU A 133 -3.96 3.37 6.00
C GLU A 133 -4.29 2.41 7.14
N TYR A 134 -5.18 2.82 8.04
CA TYR A 134 -5.83 1.92 9.00
C TYR A 134 -7.02 1.26 8.32
N PHE A 135 -7.16 -0.04 8.56
CA PHE A 135 -8.24 -0.84 8.02
C PHE A 135 -9.03 -1.47 9.16
N LEU A 136 -10.32 -1.69 8.94
CA LEU A 136 -11.10 -2.63 9.74
C LEU A 136 -11.07 -3.97 8.99
N LEU A 137 -10.52 -4.99 9.64
CA LEU A 137 -10.55 -6.36 9.12
C LEU A 137 -11.71 -7.11 9.76
N LYS A 138 -12.51 -7.75 8.93
CA LYS A 138 -13.57 -8.64 9.37
C LYS A 138 -12.98 -10.03 9.61
N LEU A 139 -13.09 -10.51 10.83
CA LEU A 139 -12.67 -11.85 11.23
C LEU A 139 -13.75 -12.90 10.88
N PRO A 140 -13.39 -14.20 10.87
CA PRO A 140 -14.33 -15.31 10.65
C PRO A 140 -15.59 -15.27 11.55
N ASP A 141 -15.42 -14.88 12.82
CA ASP A 141 -16.52 -14.72 13.79
C ASP A 141 -17.44 -13.51 13.52
N GLN A 142 -17.23 -12.79 12.41
CA GLN A 142 -17.91 -11.56 12.01
C GLN A 142 -17.57 -10.32 12.85
N SER A 143 -16.63 -10.43 13.79
CA SER A 143 -16.11 -9.28 14.52
C SER A 143 -15.15 -8.47 13.65
N TYR A 144 -14.88 -7.24 14.08
CA TYR A 144 -13.98 -6.33 13.38
C TYR A 144 -12.83 -5.92 14.29
N ILE A 145 -11.63 -5.89 13.73
CA ILE A 145 -10.42 -5.40 14.41
C ILE A 145 -9.74 -4.30 13.60
N LEU A 146 -8.99 -3.43 14.27
CA LEU A 146 -8.12 -2.47 13.59
C LEU A 146 -6.84 -3.15 13.09
N ALA A 147 -6.43 -2.82 11.87
CA ALA A 147 -5.18 -3.31 11.28
C ALA A 147 -4.44 -2.27 10.44
N GLN A 148 -3.12 -2.46 10.35
CA GLN A 148 -2.21 -1.85 9.39
C GLN A 148 -1.48 -2.99 8.67
N ILE A 149 -1.76 -3.12 7.38
CA ILE A 149 -1.30 -4.22 6.53
C ILE A 149 -0.59 -3.66 5.28
N PRO A 150 0.26 -4.46 4.63
CA PRO A 150 0.86 -4.07 3.36
C PRO A 150 -0.19 -3.70 2.30
N VAL A 151 0.11 -2.67 1.51
CA VAL A 151 -0.81 -2.14 0.49
C VAL A 151 -1.22 -3.21 -0.52
N ASP A 152 -0.31 -4.12 -0.87
CA ASP A 152 -0.59 -5.20 -1.81
C ASP A 152 -1.60 -6.22 -1.25
N ASP A 153 -1.55 -6.50 0.05
CA ASP A 153 -2.49 -7.40 0.71
C ASP A 153 -3.85 -6.72 0.90
N ALA A 154 -3.87 -5.43 1.24
CA ALA A 154 -5.10 -4.65 1.25
C ALA A 154 -5.80 -4.64 -0.12
N LYS A 155 -5.03 -4.54 -1.22
CA LYS A 155 -5.58 -4.62 -2.59
C LYS A 155 -6.15 -6.00 -2.90
N LYS A 156 -5.46 -7.09 -2.51
CA LYS A 156 -5.95 -8.47 -2.70
C LYS A 156 -7.26 -8.69 -1.94
N LEU A 157 -7.34 -8.24 -0.68
CA LEU A 157 -8.55 -8.33 0.14
C LEU A 157 -9.70 -7.49 -0.43
N LYS A 158 -9.44 -6.26 -0.87
CA LYS A 158 -10.44 -5.41 -1.54
C LYS A 158 -10.95 -6.04 -2.85
N ALA A 159 -10.14 -6.88 -3.49
CA ALA A 159 -10.53 -7.65 -4.68
C ALA A 159 -11.28 -8.96 -4.34
N GLY A 160 -11.57 -9.22 -3.07
CA GLY A 160 -12.27 -10.43 -2.61
C GLY A 160 -11.44 -11.69 -2.66
N LYS A 161 -10.09 -11.58 -2.63
CA LYS A 161 -9.21 -12.76 -2.57
C LYS A 161 -9.02 -13.20 -1.14
N GLU A 162 -9.18 -14.49 -0.90
CA GLU A 162 -8.75 -15.15 0.33
C GLU A 162 -7.23 -15.15 0.39
N ILE A 163 -6.67 -14.55 1.43
CA ILE A 163 -5.23 -14.51 1.68
C ILE A 163 -4.96 -14.70 3.17
N THR A 164 -3.85 -15.37 3.47
CA THR A 164 -3.24 -15.33 4.80
C THR A 164 -2.38 -14.08 4.90
N LEU A 165 -2.63 -13.24 5.90
CA LEU A 165 -1.81 -12.07 6.13
C LEU A 165 -0.40 -12.45 6.62
N PRO A 166 0.60 -11.59 6.40
CA PRO A 166 1.92 -11.80 6.98
C PRO A 166 1.87 -11.85 8.51
N ILE A 167 2.93 -12.35 9.12
CA ILE A 167 3.10 -12.33 10.58
C ILE A 167 2.96 -10.89 11.08
N GLY A 168 2.07 -10.69 12.03
CA GLY A 168 1.86 -9.42 12.69
C GLY A 168 1.91 -9.53 14.21
N ARG A 169 1.75 -8.37 14.84
CA ARG A 169 1.73 -8.20 16.29
C ARG A 169 0.69 -7.16 16.70
N LYS A 170 0.29 -7.20 17.96
CA LYS A 170 -0.53 -6.14 18.58
C LYS A 170 0.36 -4.93 18.87
N THR A 171 -0.05 -3.76 18.39
CA THR A 171 0.61 -2.48 18.65
C THR A 171 -0.39 -1.46 19.16
N ALA A 172 0.09 -0.40 19.82
CA ALA A 172 -0.78 0.67 20.31
C ALA A 172 -1.35 1.48 19.13
N VAL A 173 -2.63 1.83 19.23
CA VAL A 173 -3.33 2.67 18.26
C VAL A 173 -2.77 4.09 18.28
N HIS A 174 -2.52 4.67 17.11
CA HIS A 174 -2.08 6.06 17.01
C HIS A 174 -3.22 7.02 17.38
N ARG A 175 -3.07 7.77 18.48
CA ARG A 175 -4.13 8.63 19.05
C ARG A 175 -4.77 9.60 18.05
N GLN A 176 -3.96 10.22 17.19
CA GLN A 176 -4.49 11.15 16.17
C GLN A 176 -5.24 10.44 15.06
N VAL A 177 -4.91 9.18 14.75
CA VAL A 177 -5.67 8.39 13.78
C VAL A 177 -7.01 8.05 14.40
N LEU A 178 -7.02 7.54 15.63
CA LEU A 178 -8.23 7.19 16.37
C LEU A 178 -9.22 8.35 16.44
N ALA A 179 -8.74 9.58 16.70
CA ALA A 179 -9.59 10.77 16.72
C ALA A 179 -10.28 11.10 15.38
N ASN A 180 -9.82 10.53 14.25
CA ASN A 180 -10.43 10.70 12.93
C ASN A 180 -11.29 9.51 12.49
N ILE A 181 -11.22 8.38 13.21
CA ILE A 181 -11.90 7.13 12.83
C ILE A 181 -12.80 6.57 13.95
N SER A 182 -12.94 7.28 15.08
CA SER A 182 -13.71 6.84 16.25
C SER A 182 -15.14 6.46 15.88
N ASP A 183 -15.82 7.29 15.10
CA ASP A 183 -17.22 7.08 14.72
C ASP A 183 -17.37 5.77 13.92
N LEU A 184 -16.41 5.47 13.06
CA LEU A 184 -16.37 4.22 12.28
C LEU A 184 -16.04 3.02 13.17
N CYS A 185 -15.12 3.17 14.12
CA CYS A 185 -14.82 2.10 15.09
C CYS A 185 -16.03 1.78 15.97
N GLU A 186 -16.79 2.80 16.40
CA GLU A 186 -18.01 2.64 17.18
C GLU A 186 -19.12 1.96 16.37
N GLU A 187 -19.31 2.33 15.10
CA GLU A 187 -20.31 1.71 14.20
C GLU A 187 -20.10 0.19 14.08
N TYR A 188 -18.85 -0.25 14.02
CA TYR A 188 -18.49 -1.66 13.84
C TYR A 188 -18.10 -2.36 15.15
N ASN A 189 -18.28 -1.70 16.31
CA ASN A 189 -17.95 -2.21 17.65
C ASN A 189 -16.50 -2.75 17.75
N VAL A 190 -15.55 -2.00 17.20
CA VAL A 190 -14.13 -2.37 17.15
C VAL A 190 -13.42 -1.96 18.43
N ASN A 191 -12.63 -2.85 19.01
CA ASN A 191 -11.74 -2.49 20.12
C ASN A 191 -10.58 -1.61 19.62
N THR A 192 -10.42 -0.44 20.24
CA THR A 192 -9.43 0.58 19.88
C THR A 192 -8.19 0.58 20.79
N GLU A 193 -8.01 -0.42 21.64
CA GLU A 193 -6.82 -0.57 22.49
C GLU A 193 -5.59 -1.05 21.71
N GLY A 194 -5.80 -1.83 20.64
CA GLY A 194 -4.75 -2.37 19.81
C GLY A 194 -5.03 -2.30 18.32
N VAL A 195 -3.96 -2.25 17.53
CA VAL A 195 -3.99 -2.40 16.08
C VAL A 195 -3.07 -3.56 15.67
N PHE A 196 -3.59 -4.46 14.85
CA PHE A 196 -2.81 -5.52 14.21
C PHE A 196 -1.85 -4.91 13.20
N TYR A 197 -0.54 -5.11 13.40
CA TYR A 197 0.49 -4.53 12.55
C TYR A 197 1.34 -5.63 11.93
N CYS A 198 1.34 -5.73 10.59
CA CYS A 198 2.10 -6.74 9.86
C CYS A 198 2.92 -6.17 8.68
N ILE A 199 3.38 -4.92 8.81
CA ILE A 199 4.25 -4.31 7.79
C ILE A 199 5.72 -4.56 8.14
N ASN A 200 6.54 -4.94 7.16
CA ASN A 200 7.96 -5.18 7.37
C ASN A 200 8.74 -3.86 7.33
N ASP A 201 8.91 -3.23 8.50
CA ASP A 201 9.60 -1.94 8.63
C ASP A 201 11.04 -2.01 8.17
N LYS A 202 11.74 -3.11 8.50
CA LYS A 202 13.17 -3.30 8.23
C LYS A 202 13.46 -3.39 6.74
N TRP A 203 12.61 -4.14 6.02
CA TRP A 203 12.68 -4.25 4.57
C TRP A 203 12.34 -2.92 3.91
N ASN A 204 11.27 -2.25 4.36
CA ASN A 204 10.84 -0.98 3.79
C ASN A 204 11.84 0.16 4.02
N GLU A 205 12.46 0.24 5.20
CA GLU A 205 13.49 1.23 5.49
C GLU A 205 14.70 1.09 4.56
N SER A 206 15.12 -0.14 4.29
CA SER A 206 16.28 -0.43 3.44
C SER A 206 15.98 -0.32 1.94
N HIS A 207 14.72 -0.48 1.51
CA HIS A 207 14.36 -0.56 0.10
C HIS A 207 13.45 0.57 -0.40
N ASN A 208 13.00 1.51 0.44
CA ASN A 208 12.05 2.56 0.05
C ASN A 208 12.47 3.34 -1.21
N PHE A 209 13.74 3.72 -1.31
CA PHE A 209 14.27 4.50 -2.42
C PHE A 209 14.36 3.64 -3.68
N MET A 210 14.75 2.36 -3.55
CA MET A 210 14.76 1.42 -4.66
C MET A 210 13.36 1.17 -5.20
N VAL A 211 12.37 0.97 -4.32
CA VAL A 211 10.94 0.84 -4.68
C VAL A 211 10.46 2.07 -5.44
N LEU A 212 10.77 3.27 -4.97
CA LEU A 212 10.43 4.52 -5.63
C LEU A 212 11.02 4.60 -7.05
N LEU A 213 12.31 4.28 -7.21
CA LEU A 213 12.97 4.29 -8.52
C LEU A 213 12.35 3.28 -9.49
N ILE A 214 11.99 2.08 -9.01
CA ILE A 214 11.32 1.08 -9.83
C ILE A 214 9.92 1.56 -10.25
N ARG A 215 9.13 2.14 -9.34
CA ARG A 215 7.82 2.72 -9.66
C ARG A 215 7.93 3.81 -10.74
N ILE A 216 8.91 4.70 -10.61
CA ILE A 216 9.19 5.76 -11.61
C ILE A 216 9.62 5.13 -12.95
N GLY A 217 10.50 4.13 -12.93
CA GLY A 217 10.94 3.43 -14.13
C GLY A 217 9.78 2.76 -14.88
N ILE A 218 8.88 2.10 -14.17
CA ILE A 218 7.68 1.47 -14.73
C ILE A 218 6.71 2.51 -15.29
N MET A 219 6.46 3.59 -14.54
CA MET A 219 5.64 4.72 -15.01
C MET A 219 6.17 5.29 -16.31
N PHE A 220 7.49 5.53 -16.39
CA PHE A 220 8.15 6.05 -17.58
C PHE A 220 8.06 5.09 -18.77
N LEU A 221 8.34 3.80 -18.54
CA LEU A 221 8.25 2.76 -19.57
C LEU A 221 6.83 2.69 -20.16
N ILE A 222 5.81 2.62 -19.31
CA ILE A 222 4.41 2.54 -19.75
C ILE A 222 4.00 3.79 -20.51
N THR A 223 4.43 4.96 -20.05
CA THR A 223 4.15 6.23 -20.72
C THR A 223 4.72 6.23 -22.15
N ILE A 224 5.96 5.77 -22.34
CA ILE A 224 6.58 5.67 -23.66
C ILE A 224 5.88 4.64 -24.54
N VAL A 225 5.64 3.43 -24.01
CA VAL A 225 5.03 2.35 -24.80
C VAL A 225 3.61 2.71 -25.23
N MET A 226 2.78 3.19 -24.29
CA MET A 226 1.41 3.60 -24.60
C MET A 226 1.37 4.82 -25.51
N GLY A 227 2.23 5.82 -25.25
CA GLY A 227 2.32 7.02 -26.07
C GLY A 227 2.68 6.69 -27.52
N THR A 228 3.71 5.86 -27.73
CA THR A 228 4.13 5.46 -29.08
C THR A 228 3.07 4.65 -29.81
N ILE A 229 2.41 3.68 -29.15
CA ILE A 229 1.32 2.90 -29.75
C ILE A 229 0.17 3.81 -30.22
N LEU A 230 -0.25 4.75 -29.36
CA LEU A 230 -1.35 5.66 -29.68
C LEU A 230 -0.99 6.63 -30.81
N ILE A 231 0.23 7.16 -30.82
CA ILE A 231 0.73 8.02 -31.91
C ILE A 231 0.73 7.26 -33.24
N VAL A 232 1.28 6.05 -33.28
CA VAL A 232 1.29 5.20 -34.49
C VAL A 232 -0.13 4.94 -35.01
N ILE A 233 -1.10 4.73 -34.12
CA ILE A 233 -2.51 4.56 -34.50
C ILE A 233 -3.07 5.86 -35.11
N ILE A 234 -2.78 7.02 -34.51
CA ILE A 234 -3.21 8.33 -35.02
C ILE A 234 -2.64 8.57 -36.42
N ASP A 235 -1.33 8.38 -36.61
CA ASP A 235 -0.66 8.59 -37.89
C ASP A 235 -1.27 7.71 -38.99
N LYS A 236 -1.53 6.43 -38.66
CA LYS A 236 -2.16 5.47 -39.56
C LYS A 236 -3.60 5.85 -39.95
N ILE A 237 -4.38 6.39 -39.01
CA ILE A 237 -5.77 6.83 -39.27
C ILE A 237 -5.78 8.08 -40.15
N PHE A 238 -4.89 9.03 -39.89
CA PHE A 238 -4.87 10.30 -40.60
C PHE A 238 -4.08 10.27 -41.91
N LYS A 239 -3.43 9.14 -42.24
CA LYS A 239 -2.55 8.96 -43.41
C LYS A 239 -1.58 10.12 -43.52
N ILE A 240 -0.93 10.42 -42.40
CA ILE A 240 0.12 11.42 -42.37
C ILE A 240 1.36 10.69 -42.89
N ASP A 241 1.54 10.69 -44.21
CA ASP A 241 2.84 10.38 -44.78
C ASP A 241 3.78 11.56 -44.43
N ASP A 242 4.98 11.22 -43.93
CA ASP A 242 6.03 12.18 -43.56
C ASP A 242 6.35 13.20 -44.68
#